data_AF-A0A935HF29-F1
#
_entry.id   AF-A0A935HF29-F1
#
_cell.length_a   1.000
_cell.length_b   1.000
_cell.length_c   1.000
_cell.angle_alpha   90.00
_cell.angle_beta   90.00
_cell.angle_gamma   90.00
#
_symmetry.space_group_name_H-M   'P 1'
#
loop_
_entity.id
_entity.type
_entity.pdbx_description
1 polymer ?
#
loop_
_entity_poly.entity_id
_entity_poly.type
_entity_poly.pdbx_seq_one_letter_code
_entity_poly.pdbx_strand_id
1 'polypeptide(L)'
;MLGIPFKAKIEGKQLLKRSIEYNNRKNNAAFITFRINEKSAKRILEFLSVFNKQVNDKYAPSNFYGGIFWPLYENEGAGCSALCIAAREAAGIKISESDAWRVKLNIPLELIGSNFNNGKKIALRKIRKTKTWYLGAGIPEQDFIKFEIYDPALVMRWVKNKMDSEYDHFNYLSHNNLRGLYYDYRHLDTVYAITPLKKRPEPTLFIQSYKDKFFKKD
;
A
#
# COMPACT_ATOMS: atom_id res chain seq x y z
N MET A 1 -10.79 -2.42 -10.04
CA MET A 1 -10.38 -1.14 -10.68
C MET A 1 -9.15 -0.66 -9.93
N LEU A 2 -7.95 -1.01 -10.42
CA LEU A 2 -6.71 -0.98 -9.64
C LEU A 2 -5.76 0.18 -10.02
N GLY A 3 -5.81 0.64 -11.27
CA GLY A 3 -4.97 1.71 -11.81
C GLY A 3 -5.63 3.10 -11.88
N ILE A 4 -6.90 3.24 -11.50
CA ILE A 4 -7.61 4.53 -11.54
C ILE A 4 -7.67 5.13 -10.13
N PRO A 5 -7.33 6.42 -9.95
CA PRO A 5 -7.48 7.11 -8.67
C PRO A 5 -8.96 7.29 -8.31
N PHE A 6 -9.25 7.11 -7.03
CA PHE A 6 -10.51 7.47 -6.39
C PHE A 6 -10.29 8.58 -5.37
N LYS A 7 -11.36 9.31 -5.02
CA LYS A 7 -11.31 10.20 -3.86
C LYS A 7 -11.06 9.37 -2.61
N ALA A 8 -9.97 9.65 -1.91
CA ALA A 8 -9.64 8.99 -0.65
C ALA A 8 -10.56 9.46 0.48
N LYS A 9 -10.74 8.59 1.47
CA LYS A 9 -11.42 8.88 2.72
C LYS A 9 -10.85 7.99 3.81
N ILE A 10 -10.48 8.58 4.95
CA ILE A 10 -10.09 7.84 6.15
C ILE A 10 -11.37 7.39 6.85
N GLU A 11 -11.44 6.11 7.25
CA GLU A 11 -12.58 5.60 8.01
C GLU A 11 -12.67 6.23 9.40
N GLY A 12 -13.90 6.54 9.83
CA GLY A 12 -14.14 7.08 11.17
C GLY A 12 -13.93 6.04 12.27
N LYS A 13 -13.52 6.50 13.46
CA LYS A 13 -13.23 5.66 14.65
C LYS A 13 -14.30 4.61 14.96
N GLN A 14 -15.59 4.98 14.87
CA GLN A 14 -16.70 4.07 15.19
C GLN A 14 -16.84 2.94 14.17
N LEU A 15 -16.61 3.23 12.89
CA LEU A 15 -16.63 2.21 11.83
C LEU A 15 -15.46 1.23 12.01
N LEU A 16 -14.27 1.73 12.31
CA LEU A 16 -13.10 0.91 12.59
C LEU A 16 -13.32 0.01 13.80
N LYS A 17 -13.82 0.56 14.92
CA LYS A 17 -14.13 -0.22 16.13
C LYS A 17 -15.10 -1.38 15.83
N ARG A 18 -16.22 -1.09 15.17
CA ARG A 18 -17.21 -2.12 14.78
C ARG A 18 -16.61 -3.18 13.86
N SER A 19 -15.80 -2.78 12.88
CA SER A 19 -15.15 -3.70 11.94
C SER A 19 -14.15 -4.62 12.64
N ILE A 20 -13.31 -4.07 13.53
CA ILE A 20 -12.34 -4.85 14.32
C ILE A 20 -13.07 -5.86 15.21
N GLU A 21 -14.10 -5.43 15.94
CA GLU A 21 -14.88 -6.31 16.81
C GLU A 21 -15.54 -7.46 16.03
N TYR A 22 -16.15 -7.16 14.88
CA TYR A 22 -16.75 -8.18 14.01
C TYR A 22 -15.73 -9.20 13.50
N ASN A 23 -14.58 -8.74 13.01
CA ASN A 23 -13.55 -9.62 12.45
C ASN A 23 -12.81 -10.41 13.54
N ASN A 24 -12.64 -9.84 14.73
CA ASN A 24 -12.05 -10.52 15.88
C ASN A 24 -12.88 -11.74 16.31
N ARG A 25 -14.22 -11.58 16.40
CA ARG A 25 -15.15 -12.70 16.70
C ARG A 25 -15.05 -13.86 15.71
N LYS A 26 -14.58 -13.60 14.49
CA LYS A 26 -14.41 -14.59 13.42
C LYS A 26 -12.97 -15.08 13.25
N ASN A 27 -12.05 -14.69 14.15
CA ASN A 27 -10.62 -14.97 14.03
C ASN A 27 -10.01 -14.49 12.68
N ASN A 28 -10.57 -13.41 12.14
CA ASN A 28 -10.22 -12.78 10.86
C ASN A 28 -9.57 -11.41 11.04
N ALA A 29 -9.07 -11.12 12.25
CA ALA A 29 -8.30 -9.92 12.54
C ALA A 29 -7.03 -10.32 13.29
N ALA A 30 -5.97 -9.54 13.09
CA ALA A 30 -4.73 -9.59 13.85
C ALA A 30 -4.12 -8.18 13.81
N PHE A 31 -3.12 -7.93 14.65
CA PHE A 31 -2.40 -6.66 14.63
C PHE A 31 -0.89 -6.83 14.72
N ILE A 32 -0.19 -5.74 14.43
CA ILE A 32 1.25 -5.59 14.70
C ILE A 32 1.40 -4.28 15.47
N THR A 33 2.06 -4.34 16.61
CA THR A 33 2.40 -3.17 17.42
C THR A 33 3.90 -2.93 17.35
N PHE A 34 4.26 -1.69 17.00
CA PHE A 34 5.64 -1.23 17.01
C PHE A 34 5.83 -0.23 18.15
N ARG A 35 6.75 -0.53 19.06
CA ARG A 35 7.23 0.46 20.04
C ARG A 35 8.42 1.18 19.43
N ILE A 36 8.31 2.50 19.30
CA ILE A 36 9.29 3.34 18.61
C ILE A 36 9.84 4.44 19.53
N ASN A 37 10.98 5.01 19.17
CA ASN A 37 11.52 6.19 19.83
C ASN A 37 10.93 7.49 19.25
N GLU A 38 11.21 8.61 19.91
CA GLU A 38 10.70 9.93 19.51
C GLU A 38 11.17 10.34 18.10
N LYS A 39 12.42 10.01 17.72
CA LYS A 39 12.96 10.34 16.39
C LYS A 39 12.16 9.63 15.30
N SER A 40 11.89 8.33 15.44
CA SER A 40 11.04 7.58 14.52
C SER A 40 9.62 8.14 14.45
N ALA A 41 9.04 8.56 15.58
CA ALA A 41 7.72 9.18 15.60
C ALA A 41 7.68 10.51 14.82
N LYS A 42 8.68 11.38 15.01
CA LYS A 42 8.81 12.65 14.25
C LYS A 42 8.84 12.40 12.74
N ARG A 43 9.56 11.38 12.29
CA ARG A 43 9.63 11.04 10.86
C ARG A 43 8.31 10.56 10.28
N ILE A 44 7.51 9.80 11.03
CA ILE A 44 6.14 9.45 10.61
C ILE A 44 5.31 10.73 10.43
N LEU A 45 5.41 11.68 11.37
CA LEU A 45 4.69 12.95 11.28
C LEU A 45 5.15 13.80 10.09
N GLU A 46 6.46 13.85 9.82
CA GLU A 46 7.02 14.51 8.63
C GLU A 46 6.50 13.88 7.34
N PHE A 47 6.53 12.55 7.24
CA PHE A 47 5.95 11.82 6.11
C PHE A 47 4.47 12.15 5.91
N LEU A 48 3.66 12.09 6.98
CA LEU A 48 2.24 12.41 6.93
C LEU A 48 2.00 13.87 6.56
N SER A 49 2.84 14.79 7.04
CA SER A 49 2.77 16.21 6.68
C SER A 49 2.97 16.42 5.18
N VAL A 50 4.01 15.82 4.60
CA VAL A 50 4.27 15.88 3.15
C VAL A 50 3.13 15.21 2.35
N PHE A 51 2.67 14.04 2.79
CA PHE A 51 1.59 13.30 2.12
C PHE A 51 0.25 14.07 2.11
N ASN A 52 0.02 14.93 3.10
CA ASN A 52 -1.17 15.77 3.21
C ASN A 52 -0.98 17.20 2.64
N LYS A 53 0.24 17.57 2.25
CA LYS A 53 0.53 18.91 1.74
C LYS A 53 -0.03 19.09 0.32
N GLN A 54 -0.70 20.21 0.08
CA GLN A 54 -1.13 20.60 -1.26
C GLN A 54 0.08 21.00 -2.12
N VAL A 55 0.08 20.59 -3.39
CA VAL A 55 1.24 20.77 -4.29
C VAL A 55 1.00 21.88 -5.33
N ASN A 56 -0.26 22.12 -5.69
CA ASN A 56 -0.71 23.10 -6.69
C ASN A 56 -1.93 23.89 -6.18
N ASP A 57 -1.95 24.20 -4.87
CA ASP A 57 -3.04 24.87 -4.15
C ASP A 57 -4.42 24.20 -4.29
N LYS A 58 -4.45 22.98 -4.82
CA LYS A 58 -5.68 22.26 -5.16
C LYS A 58 -5.68 20.85 -4.62
N TYR A 59 -4.61 20.10 -4.87
CA TYR A 59 -4.53 18.69 -4.55
C TYR A 59 -3.36 18.34 -3.65
N ALA A 60 -3.64 17.51 -2.65
CA ALA A 60 -2.67 16.77 -1.87
C ALA A 60 -2.66 15.30 -2.29
N PRO A 61 -1.54 14.58 -2.20
CA PRO A 61 -1.48 13.14 -2.47
C PRO A 61 -2.52 12.34 -1.67
N SER A 62 -2.75 12.72 -0.41
CA SER A 62 -3.76 12.11 0.46
C SER A 62 -5.21 12.25 -0.01
N ASN A 63 -5.49 13.06 -1.03
CA ASN A 63 -6.81 13.12 -1.65
C ASN A 63 -7.13 11.91 -2.54
N PHE A 64 -6.14 11.07 -2.84
CA PHE A 64 -6.28 10.01 -3.84
C PHE A 64 -6.01 8.61 -3.28
N TYR A 65 -6.96 7.71 -3.51
CA TYR A 65 -6.86 6.29 -3.20
C TYR A 65 -6.65 5.49 -4.47
N GLY A 66 -5.75 4.51 -4.46
CA GLY A 66 -5.51 3.66 -5.62
C GLY A 66 -4.53 2.54 -5.30
N GLY A 67 -4.79 1.35 -5.87
CA GLY A 67 -4.00 0.15 -5.58
C GLY A 67 -2.56 0.22 -6.09
N ILE A 68 -2.33 0.95 -7.19
CA ILE A 68 -1.00 1.10 -7.80
C ILE A 68 -0.12 2.16 -7.14
N PHE A 69 -0.70 3.01 -6.27
CA PHE A 69 0.01 4.13 -5.68
C PHE A 69 0.93 3.70 -4.55
N TRP A 70 2.08 4.37 -4.48
CA TRP A 70 3.06 4.17 -3.44
C TRP A 70 3.41 5.52 -2.80
N PRO A 71 2.96 5.79 -1.57
CA PRO A 71 3.05 7.14 -1.00
C PRO A 71 4.47 7.57 -0.60
N LEU A 72 5.47 6.69 -0.70
CA LEU A 72 6.89 7.06 -0.65
C LEU A 72 7.42 7.69 -1.95
N TYR A 73 6.64 7.63 -3.04
CA TYR A 73 6.96 8.35 -4.26
C TYR A 73 6.26 9.71 -4.32
N GLU A 74 6.95 10.68 -4.91
CA GLU A 74 6.46 12.06 -5.04
C GLU A 74 5.08 12.11 -5.72
N ASN A 75 4.18 12.85 -5.07
CA ASN A 75 2.82 13.16 -5.52
C ASN A 75 1.89 11.96 -5.71
N GLU A 76 2.24 10.77 -5.21
CA GLU A 76 1.38 9.58 -5.29
C GLU A 76 0.46 9.45 -4.09
N GLY A 77 -0.80 9.08 -4.36
CA GLY A 77 -1.75 8.71 -3.31
C GLY A 77 -1.38 7.39 -2.62
N ALA A 78 -2.37 6.69 -2.07
CA ALA A 78 -2.10 5.40 -1.42
C ALA A 78 -3.29 4.44 -1.47
N GLY A 79 -2.99 3.14 -1.51
CA GLY A 79 -3.87 2.11 -0.96
C GLY A 79 -3.69 1.98 0.56
N CYS A 80 -4.65 1.34 1.25
CA CYS A 80 -4.60 1.20 2.72
C CYS A 80 -3.30 0.51 3.20
N SER A 81 -2.97 -0.66 2.63
CA SER A 81 -1.74 -1.38 2.96
C SER A 81 -0.50 -0.57 2.63
N ALA A 82 -0.45 0.08 1.46
CA ALA A 82 0.70 0.88 1.04
C ALA A 82 0.96 2.06 1.98
N LEU A 83 -0.09 2.71 2.50
CA LEU A 83 0.04 3.79 3.49
C LEU A 83 0.62 3.28 4.81
N CYS A 84 0.12 2.15 5.33
CA CYS A 84 0.64 1.54 6.55
C CYS A 84 2.12 1.15 6.42
N ILE A 85 2.50 0.54 5.29
CA ILE A 85 3.89 0.16 5.05
C ILE A 85 4.80 1.38 4.87
N ALA A 86 4.35 2.41 4.15
CA ALA A 86 5.11 3.64 4.00
C ALA A 86 5.33 4.38 5.32
N ALA A 87 4.31 4.49 6.18
CA ALA A 87 4.46 5.07 7.50
C ALA A 87 5.48 4.29 8.35
N ARG A 88 5.44 2.95 8.29
CA ARG A 88 6.43 2.08 8.94
C ARG A 88 7.84 2.34 8.41
N GLU A 89 8.01 2.39 7.09
CA GLU A 89 9.32 2.62 6.46
C GLU A 89 9.86 4.03 6.74
N ALA A 90 8.99 5.03 6.82
CA ALA A 90 9.34 6.39 7.25
C ALA A 90 9.88 6.42 8.68
N ALA A 91 9.42 5.51 9.54
CA ALA A 91 9.91 5.35 10.91
C ALA A 91 11.30 4.69 11.01
N GLY A 92 11.83 4.16 9.90
CA GLY A 92 13.09 3.39 9.87
C GLY A 92 12.91 1.90 10.11
N ILE A 93 11.66 1.43 10.23
CA ILE A 93 11.37 0.03 10.54
C ILE A 93 11.37 -0.79 9.25
N LYS A 94 12.30 -1.75 9.17
CA LYS A 94 12.35 -2.77 8.12
C LYS A 94 12.02 -4.14 8.71
N ILE A 95 11.11 -4.85 8.05
CA ILE A 95 10.88 -6.28 8.28
C ILE A 95 11.43 -6.99 7.05
N SER A 96 12.41 -7.85 7.23
CA SER A 96 13.12 -8.58 6.17
C SER A 96 12.15 -9.28 5.21
N GLU A 97 11.07 -9.84 5.73
CA GLU A 97 10.09 -10.62 4.98
C GLU A 97 9.03 -9.75 4.27
N SER A 98 9.09 -8.42 4.39
CA SER A 98 8.01 -7.56 3.86
C SER A 98 7.91 -7.51 2.33
N ASP A 99 8.92 -7.98 1.61
CA ASP A 99 8.83 -8.19 0.16
C ASP A 99 7.82 -9.30 -0.20
N ALA A 100 7.64 -10.31 0.67
CA ALA A 100 6.67 -11.38 0.46
C ALA A 100 5.21 -10.91 0.63
N TRP A 101 4.99 -9.68 1.08
CA TRP A 101 3.65 -9.08 1.19
C TRP A 101 3.19 -8.44 -0.12
N ARG A 102 4.07 -8.37 -1.12
CA ARG A 102 3.80 -7.74 -2.40
C ARG A 102 3.35 -8.76 -3.43
N VAL A 103 2.28 -8.42 -4.12
CA VAL A 103 1.85 -9.11 -5.32
C VAL A 103 2.39 -8.34 -6.51
N LYS A 104 3.21 -9.00 -7.34
CA LYS A 104 3.79 -8.47 -8.58
C LYS A 104 3.27 -9.26 -9.76
N LEU A 105 2.65 -8.60 -10.73
CA LEU A 105 2.05 -9.25 -11.88
C LEU A 105 1.97 -8.33 -13.08
N ASN A 106 2.00 -8.93 -14.26
CA ASN A 106 1.92 -8.24 -15.54
C ASN A 106 0.47 -8.34 -16.06
N ILE A 107 -0.27 -7.23 -16.02
CA ILE A 107 -1.66 -7.21 -16.48
C ILE A 107 -1.66 -7.09 -18.00
N PRO A 108 -2.20 -8.07 -18.76
CA PRO A 108 -2.26 -7.96 -20.22
C PRO A 108 -2.97 -6.66 -20.65
N LEU A 109 -2.41 -5.92 -21.61
CA LEU A 109 -2.97 -4.62 -22.04
C LEU A 109 -4.39 -4.79 -22.59
N GLU A 110 -4.70 -5.95 -23.14
CA GLU A 110 -6.03 -6.29 -23.63
C GLU A 110 -7.13 -6.39 -22.56
N LEU A 111 -6.76 -6.38 -21.27
CA LEU A 111 -7.66 -6.25 -20.12
C LEU A 111 -7.76 -4.83 -19.58
N ILE A 112 -6.94 -3.91 -20.09
CA ILE A 112 -6.97 -2.50 -19.76
C ILE A 112 -7.86 -1.78 -20.77
N GLY A 113 -8.78 -0.96 -20.27
CA GLY A 113 -9.71 -0.18 -21.11
C GLY A 113 -9.62 1.31 -20.83
N SER A 114 -10.59 2.05 -21.36
CA SER A 114 -10.69 3.51 -21.25
C SER A 114 -9.51 4.21 -21.93
N ASN A 115 -9.15 5.41 -21.49
CA ASN A 115 -8.15 6.29 -22.10
C ASN A 115 -6.74 5.67 -22.08
N PHE A 116 -6.54 4.61 -21.32
CA PHE A 116 -5.29 3.85 -21.23
C PHE A 116 -5.09 2.86 -22.38
N ASN A 117 -6.13 2.60 -23.18
CA ASN A 117 -6.09 1.69 -24.32
C ASN A 117 -7.02 2.20 -25.43
N ASN A 118 -6.75 3.42 -25.92
CA ASN A 118 -7.47 4.05 -27.04
C ASN A 118 -9.00 4.07 -26.89
N GLY A 119 -9.51 4.29 -25.68
CA GLY A 119 -10.94 4.33 -25.40
C GLY A 119 -11.63 2.96 -25.42
N LYS A 120 -10.88 1.86 -25.56
CA LYS A 120 -11.43 0.51 -25.68
C LYS A 120 -12.22 0.12 -24.43
N LYS A 121 -13.46 -0.34 -24.64
CA LYS A 121 -14.28 -0.93 -23.58
C LYS A 121 -13.95 -2.41 -23.46
N ILE A 122 -13.67 -2.88 -22.24
CA ILE A 122 -13.37 -4.29 -21.97
C ILE A 122 -14.61 -4.97 -21.39
N ALA A 123 -15.07 -6.03 -22.06
CA ALA A 123 -16.20 -6.81 -21.58
C ALA A 123 -15.85 -7.53 -20.28
N LEU A 124 -16.72 -7.47 -19.27
CA LEU A 124 -16.54 -8.18 -17.99
C LEU A 124 -16.33 -9.69 -18.18
N ARG A 125 -16.97 -10.29 -19.20
CA ARG A 125 -16.79 -11.70 -19.56
C ARG A 125 -15.35 -12.01 -19.94
N LYS A 126 -14.65 -11.09 -20.64
CA LYS A 126 -13.24 -11.26 -20.99
C LYS A 126 -12.38 -11.32 -19.73
N ILE A 127 -12.54 -10.35 -18.83
CA ILE A 127 -11.82 -10.30 -17.54
C ILE A 127 -12.05 -11.59 -16.74
N ARG A 128 -13.30 -12.06 -16.64
CA ARG A 128 -13.62 -13.30 -15.89
C ARG A 128 -13.03 -14.57 -16.50
N LYS A 129 -12.91 -14.61 -17.84
CA LYS A 129 -12.36 -15.74 -18.58
C LYS A 129 -10.84 -15.78 -18.56
N THR A 130 -10.16 -14.64 -18.43
CA THR A 130 -8.71 -14.62 -18.29
C THR A 130 -8.29 -15.22 -16.95
N LYS A 131 -7.55 -16.34 -17.01
CA LYS A 131 -7.10 -17.10 -15.82
C LYS A 131 -5.61 -16.94 -15.55
N THR A 132 -4.89 -16.27 -16.43
CA THR A 132 -3.43 -16.11 -16.36
C THR A 132 -3.05 -14.65 -16.55
N TRP A 133 -1.97 -14.24 -15.88
CA TRP A 133 -1.32 -12.97 -16.14
C TRP A 133 -0.45 -13.06 -17.41
N TYR A 134 0.05 -11.93 -17.89
CA TYR A 134 0.96 -11.92 -19.03
C TYR A 134 2.31 -12.56 -18.64
N LEU A 135 2.74 -13.60 -19.38
CA LEU A 135 3.96 -14.37 -19.12
C LEU A 135 4.99 -14.29 -20.26
N GLY A 136 4.68 -13.61 -21.36
CA GLY A 136 5.54 -13.55 -22.54
C GLY A 136 6.69 -12.55 -22.43
N ALA A 137 7.53 -12.50 -23.48
CA ALA A 137 8.64 -11.55 -23.62
C ALA A 137 8.24 -10.19 -24.20
N GLY A 138 6.97 -9.79 -24.06
CA GLY A 138 6.44 -8.55 -24.59
C GLY A 138 7.05 -7.29 -23.97
N ILE A 139 6.63 -6.16 -24.51
CA ILE A 139 7.11 -4.82 -24.14
C ILE A 139 6.14 -4.21 -23.11
N PRO A 140 6.64 -3.73 -21.95
CA PRO A 140 5.82 -2.99 -20.99
C PRO A 140 5.10 -1.80 -21.64
N GLU A 141 3.88 -1.51 -21.18
CA GLU A 141 2.98 -0.47 -21.67
C GLU A 141 2.47 -0.66 -23.12
N GLN A 142 2.89 -1.73 -23.83
CA GLN A 142 2.40 -2.12 -25.14
C GLN A 142 1.68 -3.48 -25.11
N ASP A 143 2.29 -4.48 -24.46
CA ASP A 143 1.71 -5.81 -24.33
C ASP A 143 1.07 -6.02 -22.95
N PHE A 144 1.63 -5.40 -21.91
CA PHE A 144 1.17 -5.51 -20.53
C PHE A 144 1.55 -4.30 -19.68
N ILE A 145 0.89 -4.16 -18.53
CA ILE A 145 1.21 -3.18 -17.50
C ILE A 145 1.84 -3.88 -16.31
N LYS A 146 3.02 -3.44 -15.89
CA LYS A 146 3.64 -3.87 -14.63
C LYS A 146 2.75 -3.39 -13.48
N PHE A 147 2.29 -4.31 -12.63
CA PHE A 147 1.46 -3.97 -11.49
C PHE A 147 2.04 -4.57 -10.21
N GLU A 148 2.08 -3.74 -9.17
CA GLU A 148 2.57 -4.10 -7.85
C GLU A 148 1.66 -3.50 -6.78
N ILE A 149 1.31 -4.31 -5.77
CA ILE A 149 0.50 -3.88 -4.62
C ILE A 149 0.89 -4.68 -3.37
N TYR A 150 0.77 -4.06 -2.19
CA TYR A 150 0.75 -4.79 -0.93
C TYR A 150 -0.61 -5.45 -0.71
N ASP A 151 -0.63 -6.78 -0.60
CA ASP A 151 -1.84 -7.55 -0.36
C ASP A 151 -2.06 -7.75 1.16
N PRO A 152 -3.13 -7.17 1.75
CA PRO A 152 -3.44 -7.38 3.17
C PRO A 152 -3.59 -8.85 3.56
N ALA A 153 -4.02 -9.72 2.65
CA ALA A 153 -4.18 -11.15 2.93
C ALA A 153 -2.82 -11.85 3.12
N LEU A 154 -1.80 -11.43 2.38
CA LEU A 154 -0.43 -11.94 2.56
C LEU A 154 0.17 -11.45 3.87
N VAL A 155 -0.05 -10.18 4.23
CA VAL A 155 0.36 -9.64 5.54
C VAL A 155 -0.32 -10.41 6.68
N MET A 156 -1.64 -10.61 6.60
CA MET A 156 -2.40 -11.38 7.59
C MET A 156 -1.88 -12.80 7.74
N ARG A 157 -1.63 -13.50 6.62
CA ARG A 157 -1.06 -14.85 6.64
C ARG A 157 0.31 -14.87 7.31
N TRP A 158 1.17 -13.90 6.99
CA TRP A 158 2.47 -13.77 7.63
C TRP A 158 2.35 -13.57 9.15
N VAL A 159 1.45 -12.68 9.60
CA VAL A 159 1.20 -12.44 11.04
C VAL A 159 0.74 -13.73 11.73
N LYS A 160 -0.22 -14.46 11.14
CA LYS A 160 -0.73 -15.73 11.68
C LYS A 160 0.37 -16.79 11.78
N ASN A 161 1.12 -16.99 10.69
CA ASN A 161 2.22 -17.96 10.68
C ASN A 161 3.27 -17.65 11.75
N LYS A 162 3.64 -16.37 11.93
CA LYS A 162 4.58 -15.96 12.98
C LYS A 162 4.05 -16.26 14.38
N MET A 163 2.78 -15.99 14.63
CA MET A 163 2.13 -16.29 15.91
C MET A 163 2.02 -17.79 16.20
N ASP A 164 2.02 -18.64 15.17
CA ASP A 164 1.91 -20.10 15.31
C ASP A 164 3.30 -20.79 15.36
N SER A 165 4.34 -20.18 14.77
CA SER A 165 5.70 -20.74 14.74
C SER A 165 6.56 -20.39 15.95
N GLU A 166 6.32 -19.24 16.60
CA GLU A 166 7.16 -18.72 17.70
C GLU A 166 6.57 -19.04 19.08
N TYR A 167 6.08 -20.27 19.29
CA TYR A 167 5.41 -20.69 20.53
C TYR A 167 6.26 -20.55 21.82
N ASP A 168 7.59 -20.41 21.71
CA ASP A 168 8.49 -20.37 22.88
C ASP A 168 9.12 -19.02 23.20
N HIS A 169 9.14 -18.06 22.27
CA HIS A 169 9.76 -16.76 22.50
C HIS A 169 9.00 -15.69 21.73
N PHE A 170 8.06 -14.95 22.36
CA PHE A 170 7.89 -13.49 22.22
C PHE A 170 6.59 -12.96 22.85
N ASN A 171 6.65 -11.65 23.13
CA ASN A 171 5.65 -10.77 23.73
C ASN A 171 4.29 -10.75 23.01
N TYR A 172 3.44 -11.74 23.26
CA TYR A 172 2.04 -11.69 22.82
C TYR A 172 1.32 -10.56 23.55
N LEU A 173 0.74 -9.63 22.79
CA LEU A 173 -0.26 -8.73 23.33
C LEU A 173 -1.63 -9.26 22.91
N SER A 174 -2.48 -9.54 23.90
CA SER A 174 -3.91 -9.69 23.69
C SER A 174 -4.55 -8.34 23.97
N HIS A 175 -5.18 -7.73 22.96
CA HIS A 175 -6.01 -6.56 23.17
C HIS A 175 -7.45 -6.93 22.83
N ASN A 176 -8.33 -7.03 23.84
CA ASN A 176 -9.71 -7.49 23.67
C ASN A 176 -9.83 -8.85 22.94
N ASN A 177 -9.00 -9.83 23.33
CA ASN A 177 -8.90 -11.16 22.69
C ASN A 177 -8.38 -11.18 21.25
N LEU A 178 -8.01 -10.03 20.70
CA LEU A 178 -7.31 -9.97 19.43
C LEU A 178 -5.83 -10.31 19.66
N ARG A 179 -5.28 -11.26 18.90
CA ARG A 179 -3.86 -11.62 18.94
C ARG A 179 -3.08 -10.79 17.92
N GLY A 180 -1.84 -10.47 18.26
CA GLY A 180 -0.95 -9.74 17.38
C GLY A 180 0.50 -9.87 17.78
N LEU A 181 1.36 -9.31 16.94
CA LEU A 181 2.80 -9.27 17.13
C LEU A 181 3.21 -7.96 17.80
N TYR A 182 4.25 -8.01 18.62
CA TYR A 182 4.87 -6.83 19.22
C TYR A 182 6.36 -6.78 18.89
N TYR A 183 6.83 -5.62 18.43
CA TYR A 183 8.23 -5.38 18.14
C TYR A 183 8.74 -4.09 18.82
N ASP A 184 9.89 -4.18 19.49
CA ASP A 184 10.55 -3.03 20.10
C ASP A 184 11.68 -2.49 19.22
N TYR A 185 11.43 -1.33 18.63
CA TYR A 185 12.34 -0.62 17.73
C TYR A 185 12.88 0.67 18.36
N ARG A 186 12.82 0.84 19.69
CA ARG A 186 13.36 2.03 20.35
C ARG A 186 14.87 2.21 20.15
N HIS A 187 15.58 1.11 19.90
CA HIS A 187 17.03 1.06 19.67
C HIS A 187 17.46 1.55 18.27
N LEU A 188 16.53 1.78 17.34
CA LEU A 188 16.89 2.19 15.98
C LEU A 188 17.51 3.60 15.98
N ASP A 189 18.71 3.69 15.43
CA ASP A 189 19.30 4.96 15.00
C ASP A 189 18.93 5.22 13.54
N THR A 190 18.43 6.41 13.24
CA THR A 190 17.54 6.67 12.10
C THR A 190 18.24 6.74 10.73
N VAL A 191 19.41 6.14 10.56
CA VAL A 191 20.25 6.24 9.35
C VAL A 191 19.56 5.69 8.09
N TYR A 192 18.56 4.81 8.24
CA TYR A 192 17.97 4.06 7.12
C TYR A 192 16.64 4.55 6.55
N ALA A 193 15.98 5.56 7.13
CA ALA A 193 14.63 5.89 6.68
C ALA A 193 14.57 6.86 5.49
N ILE A 194 13.53 6.66 4.68
CA ILE A 194 13.34 7.29 3.38
C ILE A 194 12.47 8.54 3.57
N THR A 195 13.12 9.70 3.69
CA THR A 195 12.47 11.02 3.64
C THR A 195 13.47 12.01 3.05
N PRO A 196 13.11 12.89 2.09
CA PRO A 196 11.79 13.05 1.46
C PRO A 196 11.56 12.09 0.28
N LEU A 197 10.31 12.07 -0.17
CA LEU A 197 9.74 11.20 -1.21
C LEU A 197 10.65 11.09 -2.45
N LYS A 198 10.77 9.89 -3.02
CA LYS A 198 11.59 9.66 -4.22
C LYS A 198 10.77 9.86 -5.49
N LYS A 199 11.42 10.20 -6.60
CA LYS A 199 10.79 10.02 -7.91
C LYS A 199 10.58 8.53 -8.19
N ARG A 200 9.42 8.17 -8.73
CA ARG A 200 9.18 6.80 -9.22
C ARG A 200 10.09 6.56 -10.44
N PRO A 201 10.96 5.54 -10.44
CA PRO A 201 11.90 5.32 -11.54
C PRO A 201 11.21 5.01 -12.88
N GLU A 202 10.21 4.12 -12.85
CA GLU A 202 9.44 3.70 -14.03
C GLU A 202 7.94 3.90 -13.75
N PRO A 203 7.39 5.11 -13.99
CA PRO A 203 5.95 5.31 -13.89
C PRO A 203 5.22 4.56 -15.01
N THR A 204 4.24 3.74 -14.64
CA THR A 204 3.30 3.14 -15.62
C THR A 204 2.39 4.21 -16.20
N LEU A 205 1.68 3.90 -17.29
CA LEU A 205 0.70 4.81 -17.89
C LEU A 205 -0.36 5.28 -16.88
N PHE A 206 -0.70 4.44 -15.89
CA PHE A 206 -1.66 4.81 -14.83
C PHE A 206 -1.11 5.92 -13.95
N ILE A 207 0.15 5.78 -13.52
CA ILE A 207 0.81 6.77 -12.68
C ILE A 207 1.03 8.07 -13.47
N GLN A 208 1.47 7.95 -14.73
CA GLN A 208 1.73 9.09 -15.57
C GLN A 208 0.44 9.89 -15.83
N SER A 209 -0.63 9.22 -16.25
CA SER A 209 -1.93 9.86 -16.47
C SER A 209 -2.50 10.52 -15.20
N TYR A 210 -2.31 9.89 -14.04
CA TYR A 210 -2.69 10.46 -12.75
C TYR A 210 -1.88 11.74 -12.45
N LYS A 211 -0.56 11.72 -12.60
CA LYS A 211 0.30 12.88 -12.35
C LYS A 211 -0.01 14.01 -13.31
N ASP A 212 -0.18 13.70 -14.60
CA ASP A 212 -0.55 14.68 -15.61
C ASP A 212 -1.88 15.37 -15.32
N LYS A 213 -2.86 14.60 -14.82
CA LYS A 213 -4.20 15.11 -14.52
C LYS A 213 -4.26 15.99 -13.27
N PHE A 214 -3.46 15.69 -12.24
CA PHE A 214 -3.65 16.29 -10.91
C PHE A 214 -2.47 17.11 -10.40
N PHE A 215 -1.26 16.92 -10.93
CA PHE A 215 -0.02 17.49 -10.37
C PHE A 215 0.92 18.11 -11.41
N LYS A 216 0.58 18.05 -12.71
CA LYS A 216 1.30 18.81 -13.73
C LYS A 216 1.05 20.29 -13.50
N LYS A 217 2.11 21.09 -13.57
CA LYS A 217 2.01 22.54 -13.61
C LYS A 217 1.73 22.93 -15.06
N ASP A 218 0.71 23.78 -15.26
CA ASP A 218 0.43 24.42 -16.55
C ASP A 218 1.60 25.31 -16.99
#